data_AF-A0A6J6TAB0-F1
#
_entry.id   AF-A0A6J6TAB0-F1
#
_cell.length_a   1.000
_cell.length_b   1.000
_cell.length_c   1.000
_cell.angle_alpha   90.00
_cell.angle_beta   90.00
_cell.angle_gamma   90.00
#
_symmetry.space_group_name_H-M   'P 1'
#
loop_
_entity.id
_entity.type
_entity.pdbx_description
1 polymer ?
#
loop_
_entity_poly.entity_id
_entity_poly.type
_entity_poly.pdbx_seq_one_letter_code
_entity_poly.pdbx_strand_id
1 'polypeptide(L)' 'MSAHRLVLLVAGACLTLLTLMLLVVPSAAMGRVLVDFRGHGLHQGDVPVLGVWAIGVGALAWGWRRG' A
#
# COMPACT_ATOMS: atom_id res chain seq x y z
N MET A 1 3.19 16.93 -18.54
CA MET A 1 2.74 15.60 -18.07
C MET A 1 1.63 15.13 -18.98
N SER A 2 1.69 13.90 -19.53
CA SER A 2 0.58 13.33 -20.30
C SER A 2 -0.60 12.99 -19.38
N ALA A 3 -1.82 13.02 -19.91
CA ALA A 3 -3.03 12.65 -19.16
C ALA A 3 -2.90 11.23 -18.55
N HIS A 4 -2.28 10.31 -19.28
CA HIS A 4 -1.97 8.96 -18.80
C HIS A 4 -1.12 8.94 -17.53
N ARG A 5 -0.06 9.76 -17.50
CA ARG A 5 0.81 9.89 -16.32
C ARG A 5 0.07 10.51 -15.13
N LEU A 6 -0.78 11.51 -15.35
CA LEU A 6 -1.61 12.07 -14.28
C LEU A 6 -2.49 10.99 -13.63
N VAL A 7 -3.15 10.16 -14.44
CA VAL A 7 -4.01 9.07 -13.94
C VAL A 7 -3.21 8.04 -13.13
N LEU A 8 -2.02 7.64 -13.59
CA LEU A 8 -1.16 6.70 -12.86
C LEU A 8 -0.73 7.27 -11.48
N LEU A 9 -0.42 8.57 -11.41
CA LEU A 9 -0.10 9.25 -10.16
C LEU A 9 -1.28 9.26 -9.19
N VAL A 10 -2.46 9.65 -9.67
CA VAL A 10 -3.68 9.70 -8.86
C VAL A 10 -4.04 8.29 -8.37
N ALA A 11 -3.99 7.29 -9.24
CA ALA A 11 -4.24 5.90 -8.88
C ALA A 11 -3.25 5.40 -7.81
N GLY A 12 -1.96 5.73 -7.95
CA GLY A 12 -0.93 5.36 -6.97
C GLY A 12 -1.12 6.05 -5.61
N ALA A 13 -1.51 7.32 -5.62
CA ALA A 13 -1.84 8.07 -4.40
C ALA A 13 -3.05 7.46 -3.70
N CYS A 14 -4.14 7.18 -4.43
CA CYS A 14 -5.34 6.55 -3.89
C CYS A 14 -5.04 5.16 -3.31
N LEU A 15 -4.30 4.32 -4.05
CA LEU A 15 -3.92 2.99 -3.59
C LEU A 15 -3.12 3.07 -2.28
N THR A 16 -2.13 3.95 -2.22
CA THR A 16 -1.28 4.12 -1.03
C THR A 16 -2.06 4.65 0.17
N LEU A 17 -2.94 5.64 -0.04
CA LEU A 17 -3.83 6.15 1.01
C LEU A 17 -4.76 5.07 1.54
N LEU A 18 -5.39 4.28 0.67
CA LEU A 18 -6.26 3.18 1.06
C LEU A 18 -5.49 2.13 1.87
N THR A 19 -4.30 1.74 1.42
CA THR A 19 -3.44 0.81 2.17
C THR A 19 -3.09 1.36 3.54
N LEU A 20 -2.70 2.63 3.64
CA LEU A 20 -2.41 3.26 4.93
C LEU A 20 -3.63 3.28 5.85
N MET A 21 -4.81 3.60 5.32
CA MET A 21 -6.05 3.56 6.11
C MET A 21 -6.33 2.14 6.64
N LEU A 22 -6.13 1.11 5.82
CA LEU A 22 -6.30 -0.29 6.24
C LEU A 22 -5.30 -0.70 7.33
N LEU A 23 -4.07 -0.18 7.28
CA LEU A 23 -3.02 -0.47 8.27
C LEU A 23 -3.20 0.29 9.59
N VAL A 24 -3.86 1.45 9.56
CA VAL A 24 -4.09 2.28 10.76
C VAL A 24 -5.27 1.79 11.59
N VAL A 25 -6.23 1.06 11.00
CA VAL A 25 -7.36 0.52 11.76
C VAL A 25 -6.84 -0.53 12.75
N PRO A 26 -6.95 -0.30 14.07
CA PRO A 26 -6.51 -1.27 15.06
C PRO A 26 -7.46 -2.46 15.01
N SER A 27 -7.06 -3.52 14.31
CA SER A 27 -7.86 -4.74 14.30
C SER A 27 -7.40 -5.62 15.47
N ALA A 28 -8.30 -5.86 16.42
CA ALA A 28 -8.07 -6.77 17.55
C ALA A 28 -7.78 -8.23 17.11
N ALA A 29 -7.89 -8.52 15.80
CA ALA A 29 -7.72 -9.81 15.18
C ALA A 29 -6.38 -9.98 14.41
N MET A 30 -5.48 -8.99 14.44
CA MET A 30 -4.31 -8.95 13.56
C MET A 30 -3.16 -9.93 13.91
N GLY A 31 -3.28 -10.65 15.02
CA GLY A 31 -2.36 -11.72 15.39
C GLY A 31 -1.01 -11.21 15.93
N ARG A 32 0.07 -11.96 15.68
CA ARG A 32 1.40 -11.66 16.22
C ARG A 32 2.00 -10.42 15.54
N VAL A 33 2.63 -9.55 16.35
CA VAL A 33 3.49 -8.48 15.83
C VAL A 33 4.72 -9.09 15.16
N LEU A 34 4.94 -8.75 13.89
CA LEU A 34 6.11 -9.16 13.11
C LEU A 34 7.27 -8.17 13.27
N VAL A 35 6.97 -6.88 13.26
CA VAL A 35 7.97 -5.81 13.37
C VAL A 35 7.38 -4.67 14.21
N ASP A 36 8.12 -4.13 15.18
CA ASP A 36 7.67 -2.97 15.96
C ASP A 36 8.48 -1.73 15.58
N PHE A 37 7.79 -0.68 15.15
CA PHE A 37 8.35 0.62 14.86
C PHE A 37 7.91 1.64 15.90
N ARG A 38 8.68 1.77 16.99
CA ARG A 38 8.51 2.80 18.03
C ARG A 38 7.06 2.93 18.54
N GLY A 39 6.35 1.81 18.71
CA GLY A 39 4.96 1.80 19.19
C GLY A 39 3.92 1.59 18.08
N HIS A 40 4.34 1.39 16.83
CA HIS A 40 3.50 0.89 15.75
C HIS A 40 3.99 -0.48 15.30
N GLY A 41 3.28 -1.52 15.75
CA GLY A 41 3.51 -2.89 15.35
C GLY A 41 2.93 -3.15 13.96
N LEU A 42 3.76 -3.67 13.06
CA LEU A 42 3.33 -4.36 11.86
C LEU A 42 2.92 -5.78 12.23
N HIS A 43 1.68 -6.14 11.99
CA HIS A 43 1.11 -7.41 12.38
C HIS A 43 1.11 -8.41 11.22
N GLN A 44 0.96 -9.69 11.55
CA GLN A 44 0.84 -10.73 10.53
C GLN A 44 -0.35 -10.52 9.58
N GLY A 45 -1.46 -9.97 10.10
CA GLY A 45 -2.62 -9.59 9.29
C GLY A 45 -2.36 -8.48 8.26
N ASP A 46 -1.27 -7.72 8.42
CA ASP A 46 -0.91 -6.61 7.53
C ASP A 46 -0.14 -7.09 6.29
N VAL A 47 0.46 -8.28 6.33
CA VAL A 47 1.31 -8.81 5.25
C VAL A 47 0.55 -8.97 3.92
N PRO A 48 -0.67 -9.54 3.89
CA PRO A 48 -1.44 -9.63 2.65
C PRO A 48 -1.79 -8.24 2.08
N VAL A 49 -2.10 -7.28 2.94
CA VAL A 49 -2.44 -5.90 2.56
C VAL A 49 -1.23 -5.22 1.91
N LEU A 50 -0.04 -5.35 2.52
CA LEU A 50 1.22 -4.88 1.95
C LEU A 50 1.57 -5.58 0.63
N GLY A 51 1.30 -6.88 0.51
CA GLY A 51 1.53 -7.64 -0.72
C GLY A 51 0.71 -7.12 -1.88
N VAL A 52 -0.59 -6.88 -1.68
CA VAL A 52 -1.48 -6.30 -2.70
C VAL A 52 -1.04 -4.89 -3.07
N TRP A 53 -0.66 -4.08 -2.08
CA TRP A 53 -0.12 -2.74 -2.32
C TRP A 53 1.15 -2.78 -3.19
N ALA A 54 2.12 -3.64 -2.85
CA ALA A 54 3.37 -3.77 -3.59
C ALA A 54 3.15 -4.18 -5.05
N ILE A 55 2.23 -5.12 -5.30
CA ILE A 55 1.84 -5.53 -6.65
C ILE A 55 1.20 -4.37 -7.41
N GLY A 56 0.26 -3.65 -6.79
CA GLY A 56 -0.42 -2.52 -7.41
C GLY A 56 0.54 -1.37 -7.76
N VAL A 57 1.41 -0.98 -6.83
CA VAL A 57 2.46 0.04 -7.08
C VAL A 57 3.43 -0.43 -8.15
N GLY A 58 3.82 -1.71 -8.14
CA GLY A 58 4.68 -2.30 -9.16
C GLY A 58 4.08 -2.21 -10.57
N ALA A 59 2.78 -2.50 -10.71
CA ALA A 59 2.05 -2.40 -11.97
C ALA A 59 2.00 -0.93 -12.47
N LEU A 60 1.74 0.02 -11.57
CA LEU A 60 1.73 1.46 -11.90
C LEU A 60 3.11 1.94 -12.34
N ALA A 61 4.18 1.54 -11.64
CA ALA A 61 5.55 1.89 -11.99
C ALA A 61 6.01 1.28 -13.32
N TRP A 62 5.50 0.09 -13.65
CA TRP A 62 5.73 -0.53 -14.95
C TRP A 62 4.99 0.19 -16.08
N GLY A 63 3.73 0.56 -15.87
CA GLY A 63 2.95 1.38 -16.80
C GLY A 63 3.61 2.74 -17.07
N TRP A 64 4.10 3.40 -16.02
CA TRP A 64 4.80 4.68 -16.13
C TRP A 64 6.07 4.61 -16.98
N ARG A 65 6.80 3.49 -16.93
CA ARG A 65 8.02 3.29 -17.73
C ARG A 65 7.73 3.03 -19.21
N ARG A 66 6.48 2.68 -19.56
CA ARG A 66 6.08 2.33 -20.93
C ARG A 66 5.25 3.40 -21.64
N GLY A 67 4.70 4.39 -20.92
CA GLY A 67 3.89 5.49 -21.47
C GLY A 67 4.50 6.87 -21.30
#